data_AF-A0A1P8UF67-F1
#
_entry.id   AF-A0A1P8UF67-F1
#
_cell.length_a   1.000
_cell.length_b   1.000
_cell.length_c   1.000
_cell.angle_alpha   90.00
_cell.angle_beta   90.00
_cell.angle_gamma   90.00
#
_symmetry.space_group_name_H-M   'P 1'
#
loop_
_entity.id
_entity.type
_entity.pdbx_description
1 polymer ?
#
loop_
_entity_poly.entity_id
_entity_poly.type
_entity_poly.pdbx_seq_one_letter_code
_entity_poly.pdbx_strand_id
1 'polypeptide(L)' 'MKTPARQFDNLALQAAWNLRLFGLFLVGPIFGVTLVTIIFDMSMGLRIAAAGMIVFILFLYGLLLRAEIKCLRASQEH' A
#
# COMPACT_ATOMS: atom_id res chain seq x y z
N MET A 1 0.45 -0.53 -25.41
CA MET A 1 1.76 0.06 -25.01
C MET A 1 2.33 -0.78 -23.88
N LYS A 2 3.38 -1.57 -24.14
CA LYS A 2 4.07 -2.37 -23.13
C LYS A 2 4.94 -1.41 -22.34
N THR A 3 4.47 -0.96 -21.17
CA THR A 3 5.24 -0.06 -20.31
C THR A 3 6.57 -0.75 -19.99
N PRO A 4 7.74 -0.14 -20.22
CA PRO A 4 9.01 -0.78 -19.90
C PRO A 4 9.00 -1.05 -18.40
N ALA A 5 8.93 -2.33 -18.03
CA ALA A 5 9.08 -2.75 -16.64
C ALA A 5 10.48 -2.31 -16.24
N ARG A 6 10.56 -1.26 -15.41
CA ARG A 6 11.83 -0.80 -14.88
C ARG A 6 12.37 -1.95 -14.04
N GLN A 7 13.34 -2.66 -14.59
CA GLN A 7 13.95 -3.81 -13.95
C GLN A 7 14.91 -3.25 -12.92
N PHE A 8 14.57 -3.42 -11.64
CA PHE A 8 15.41 -2.99 -10.53
C PHE A 8 16.21 -4.21 -10.07
N ASP A 9 17.47 -4.02 -9.71
CA ASP A 9 18.31 -5.10 -9.17
C ASP A 9 17.79 -5.62 -7.80
N ASN A 10 16.92 -4.84 -7.16
CA ASN A 10 16.31 -5.20 -5.89
C ASN A 10 14.83 -5.60 -6.08
N LEU A 11 14.54 -6.88 -5.85
CA LEU A 11 13.19 -7.48 -5.95
C LEU A 11 12.14 -6.76 -5.09
N ALA A 12 12.52 -6.27 -3.91
CA ALA A 12 11.59 -5.54 -3.04
C ALA A 12 11.23 -4.16 -3.63
N LEU A 13 12.20 -3.49 -4.26
CA LEU A 13 11.98 -2.21 -4.94
C LEU A 13 11.12 -2.40 -6.20
N GLN A 14 11.32 -3.50 -6.92
CA GLN A 14 10.51 -3.85 -8.09
C GLN A 14 9.06 -4.20 -7.70
N ALA A 15 8.86 -4.98 -6.65
CA ALA A 15 7.52 -5.29 -6.13
C ALA A 15 6.80 -4.02 -5.65
N ALA A 16 7.49 -3.14 -4.92
CA ALA A 16 6.95 -1.84 -4.50
C ALA A 16 6.59 -0.95 -5.69
N TRP A 17 7.38 -0.97 -6.76
CA TRP A 17 7.10 -0.22 -7.99
C TRP A 17 5.91 -0.78 -8.77
N ASN A 18 5.77 -2.11 -8.87
CA ASN A 18 4.60 -2.74 -9.48
C ASN A 18 3.33 -2.38 -8.71
N LEU A 19 3.40 -2.40 -7.38
CA LEU A 19 2.28 -2.07 -6.49
C LEU A 19 2.18 -0.57 -6.17
N ARG A 20 2.88 0.32 -6.91
CA ARG A 20 2.91 1.77 -6.61
C ARG A 20 1.53 2.42 -6.65
N LEU A 21 0.64 1.97 -7.53
CA LEU A 21 -0.72 2.52 -7.64
C LEU A 21 -1.56 2.12 -6.42
N PHE A 22 -1.40 0.88 -5.93
CA PHE A 22 -2.02 0.44 -4.68
C PHE A 22 -1.42 1.17 -3.47
N GLY A 23 -0.11 1.41 -3.45
CA GLY A 23 0.54 2.24 -2.44
C GLY A 23 0.03 3.68 -2.44
N LEU A 24 -0.17 4.28 -3.62
CA LEU A 24 -0.76 5.61 -3.76
C LEU A 24 -2.21 5.64 -3.26
N PHE A 25 -2.98 4.57 -3.51
CA PHE A 25 -4.33 4.42 -2.99
C PHE A 25 -4.37 4.36 -1.46
N LEU A 26 -3.32 3.87 -0.79
CA LEU A 26 -3.24 3.89 0.68
C LEU A 26 -3.08 5.30 1.26
N VAL A 27 -2.48 6.23 0.53
CA VAL A 27 -2.27 7.60 1.00
C VAL A 27 -3.59 8.37 1.09
N GLY A 28 -4.52 8.10 0.18
CA GLY A 28 -5.83 8.76 0.12
C GLY A 28 -6.65 8.64 1.42
N PRO A 29 -6.90 7.42 1.93
CA PRO A 29 -7.61 7.19 3.20
C PRO A 29 -6.94 7.88 4.39
N ILE A 30 -5.61 7.84 4.49
CA ILE A 30 -4.88 8.49 5.59
C ILE A 30 -5.11 10.00 5.54
N PHE A 31 -4.99 10.60 4.35
CA PHE A 31 -5.20 12.03 4.17
C PHE A 31 -6.65 12.43 4.43
N GLY A 32 -7.62 11.65 3.93
CA GLY A 32 -9.05 11.88 4.14
C GLY A 32 -9.45 11.82 5.62
N VAL A 33 -9.00 10.80 6.35
CA VAL A 33 -9.24 10.67 7.80
C VAL A 33 -8.63 11.84 8.56
N THR A 34 -7.40 12.24 8.20
CA THR A 34 -6.73 13.38 8.84
C THR A 34 -7.50 14.68 8.62
N LEU A 35 -7.94 14.93 7.39
CA LEU A 35 -8.71 16.13 7.05
C LEU A 35 -10.05 16.18 7.80
N VAL A 36 -10.79 15.06 7.83
CA VAL A 36 -12.06 14.95 8.55
C VAL A 36 -11.85 15.14 10.06
N THR A 37 -10.76 14.60 10.60
CA THR A 37 -10.40 14.76 12.02
C THR A 37 -10.16 16.23 12.38
N ILE A 38 -9.47 16.97 11.52
CA ILE A 38 -9.15 18.39 11.75
C ILE A 38 -10.39 19.27 11.57
N ILE A 39 -11.23 19.02 10.56
CA ILE A 39 -12.36 19.90 10.22
C ILE A 39 -13.56 19.67 11.15
N PHE A 40 -13.90 18.41 11.42
CA PHE A 40 -15.15 18.06 12.11
C PHE A 40 -14.97 17.68 13.59
N ASP A 41 -13.75 17.85 14.12
CA ASP A 41 -13.34 17.39 15.46
C ASP A 41 -13.86 15.97 15.79
N MET A 42 -13.33 15.01 15.03
CA MET A 42 -13.86 13.65 14.99
C MET A 42 -13.80 12.99 16.38
N SER A 43 -14.86 12.27 16.78
CA SER A 43 -14.91 11.63 18.10
C SER A 43 -13.81 10.57 18.31
N MET A 44 -13.39 10.37 19.56
CA MET A 44 -12.31 9.43 19.90
C MET A 44 -12.59 8.01 19.40
N GLY A 45 -13.83 7.53 19.51
CA GLY A 45 -14.22 6.21 19.01
C GLY A 45 -14.04 6.08 17.50
N LEU A 46 -14.39 7.13 16.74
CA LEU A 46 -14.24 7.13 15.29
C LEU A 46 -12.77 7.25 14.87
N ARG A 47 -11.93 7.95 15.66
CA ARG A 47 -10.47 8.01 15.44
C ARG A 47 -9.84 6.64 15.62
N ILE A 48 -10.22 5.90 16.67
CA ILE A 48 -9.73 4.54 16.93
C ILE A 48 -10.17 3.59 15.80
N ALA A 49 -11.43 3.66 15.38
CA ALA A 49 -11.92 2.83 14.27
C ALA A 49 -11.18 3.11 12.96
N ALA A 50 -10.96 4.39 12.62
CA ALA A 50 -10.20 4.79 11.44
C ALA A 50 -8.73 4.35 11.52
N ALA A 51 -8.09 4.49 12.68
CA ALA A 51 -6.73 3.99 12.91
C ALA A 51 -6.66 2.46 12.73
N GLY A 52 -7.63 1.72 13.27
CA GLY A 52 -7.73 0.27 13.09
C GLY A 52 -7.86 -0.13 11.62
N MET A 53 -8.70 0.57 10.85
CA MET A 53 -8.83 0.35 9.41
C MET A 53 -7.54 0.66 8.65
N ILE A 54 -6.84 1.75 8.98
CA ILE A 54 -5.54 2.09 8.36
C ILE A 54 -4.52 0.99 8.61
N VAL A 55 -4.41 0.52 9.85
CA VAL A 55 -3.50 -0.59 10.22
C VAL A 55 -3.85 -1.87 9.46
N PHE A 56 -5.14 -2.19 9.36
CA PHE A 56 -5.60 -3.37 8.61
C PHE A 56 -5.27 -3.28 7.12
N ILE A 57 -5.47 -2.12 6.49
CA ILE A 57 -5.12 -1.90 5.08
C ILE A 57 -3.60 -2.00 4.87
N LEU A 58 -2.79 -1.43 5.77
CA LEU A 58 -1.32 -1.57 5.73
C LEU A 58 -0.88 -3.04 5.84
N PHE A 59 -1.56 -3.81 6.70
CA PHE A 59 -1.29 -5.25 6.82
C PHE A 59 -1.61 -6.00 5.52
N LEU A 60 -2.76 -5.74 4.91
CA LEU A 60 -3.12 -6.33 3.62
C LEU A 60 -2.14 -5.95 2.50
N TYR A 61 -1.71 -4.69 2.46
CA TYR A 61 -0.71 -4.21 1.51
C TYR A 61 0.63 -4.94 1.69
N GLY A 62 1.07 -5.15 2.94
CA GLY A 62 2.27 -5.93 3.25
C GLY A 62 2.16 -7.39 2.82
N LEU A 63 0.99 -8.01 2.97
CA LEU A 63 0.73 -9.37 2.49
C LEU A 63 0.81 -9.43 0.96
N LEU A 64 0.23 -8.45 0.27
CA LEU A 64 0.28 -8.34 -1.18
C LEU A 64 1.72 -8.15 -1.69
N LEU A 65 2.51 -7.29 -1.03
CA LEU A 65 3.93 -7.12 -1.32
C LEU A 65 4.71 -8.42 -1.19
N ARG A 66 4.48 -9.20 -0.13
CA ARG A 66 5.13 -10.52 0.05
C ARG A 66 4.74 -11.49 -1.06
N ALA A 67 3.46 -11.52 -1.46
CA ALA A 67 2.99 -12.36 -2.55
C ALA A 67 3.65 -11.96 -3.89
N GLU A 68 3.75 -10.66 -4.17
CA GLU A 68 4.40 -10.13 -5.38
C GLU A 68 5.89 -10.47 -5.41
N ILE A 69 6.63 -10.31 -4.29
CA ILE A 69 8.04 -10.69 -4.21
C ILE A 69 8.21 -12.20 -4.49
N LYS A 70 7.33 -13.04 -3.94
CA LYS A 70 7.35 -14.49 -4.19
C LYS A 70 7.10 -14.80 -5.67
N CYS A 71 6.15 -14.10 -6.31
CA CYS A 71 5.85 -14.23 -7.74
C CYS A 71 7.04 -13.82 -8.60
N LEU A 72 7.64 -12.65 -8.33
CA LEU A 72 8.80 -12.15 -9.05
C LEU A 72 10.02 -13.07 -8.92
N ARG A 73 10.27 -13.62 -7.73
CA ARG A 73 11.35 -14.60 -7.53
C ARG A 73 11.12 -15.85 -8.39
N ALA A 74 9.89 -16.39 -8.43
CA ALA A 74 9.57 -17.55 -9.25
C ALA A 74 9.68 -17.28 -10.76
N SER A 75 9.40 -16.05 -11.21
CA SER A 75 9.58 -15.64 -12.62
C SER A 75 11.03 -15.47 -13.06
N GLN A 76 12.00 -15.37 -12.14
CA GLN A 76 13.43 -15.27 -12.48
C GLN A 76 14.15 -16.63 -12.50
N GLU A 77 13.51 -17.68 -11.99
CA GLU A 77 14.05 -19.06 -12.01
C GLU A 77 13.71 -19.81 -13.32
N HIS A 78 12.95 -19.18 -14.24
CA HIS A 78 12.57 -19.67 -15.56
C HIS A 78 13.18 -18.83 -16.68
#